data_AF-A0AAC8Q9S6-F1
#
_entry.id   AF-A0AAC8Q9S6-F1
#
_cell.length_a   1.000
_cell.length_b   1.000
_cell.length_c   1.000
_cell.angle_alpha   90.00
_cell.angle_beta   90.00
_cell.angle_gamma   90.00
#
_symmetry.space_group_name_H-M   'P 1'
#
loop_
_entity.id
_entity.type
_entity.pdbx_description
1 polymer ?
#
loop_
_entity_poly.entity_id
_entity_poly.type
_entity_poly.pdbx_seq_one_letter_code
_entity_poly.pdbx_strand_id
1 'polypeptide(L)'
;MLTVAIASEVHAYDGELYRYLLERILGTPVQAWKSEIEFNGCKHVRKQAGLYLERAAQEGVRHALIAIDNDGGSRKGLPHHPSHQVAEHVADPDGCRVCWLLDTIPQGWRDPGYRSCVVVPIQTLETWLLVIKAHPFTEPSPEQRYARNVLKKDFFGKPLPSSREQQRLALEALGQPDALPRLSLRPSFQWFMNQVLAW
;
A
#
# COMPACT_ATOMS: atom_id res chain seq x y z
N MET A 1 19.82 6.51 6.53
CA MET A 1 18.59 6.07 7.21
C MET A 1 17.52 7.08 6.86
N LEU A 2 16.43 6.62 6.24
CA LEU A 2 15.31 7.45 5.80
C LEU A 2 14.15 7.30 6.78
N THR A 3 13.65 8.41 7.32
CA THR A 3 12.44 8.40 8.15
C THR A 3 11.22 8.56 7.24
N VAL A 4 10.28 7.62 7.32
CA VAL A 4 9.07 7.60 6.50
C VAL A 4 7.85 7.51 7.40
N ALA A 5 6.86 8.39 7.20
CA ALA A 5 5.57 8.31 7.86
C ALA A 5 4.72 7.20 7.20
N ILE A 6 4.62 6.04 7.87
CA ILE A 6 3.89 4.87 7.34
C ILE A 6 2.56 4.73 8.08
N ALA A 7 1.48 5.02 7.36
CA ALA A 7 0.10 4.88 7.80
C ALA A 7 -0.51 3.61 7.19
N SER A 8 -1.05 2.73 8.04
CA SER A 8 -1.75 1.51 7.61
C SER A 8 -2.67 1.03 8.73
N GLU A 9 -3.74 0.30 8.38
CA GLU A 9 -4.70 -0.20 9.38
C GLU A 9 -4.08 -1.14 10.42
N VAL A 10 -3.18 -2.03 10.00
CA VAL A 10 -2.48 -2.94 10.90
C VAL A 10 -0.99 -2.64 10.83
N HIS A 11 -0.55 -1.60 11.54
CA HIS A 11 0.86 -1.14 11.48
C HIS A 11 1.88 -2.25 11.77
N ALA A 12 1.58 -3.12 12.75
CA ALA A 12 2.45 -4.24 13.10
C ALA A 12 2.66 -5.26 11.97
N TYR A 13 1.76 -5.34 10.98
CA TYR A 13 1.87 -6.25 9.85
C TYR A 13 2.05 -5.46 8.54
N ASP A 14 1.02 -4.73 8.10
CA ASP A 14 1.03 -3.98 6.84
C ASP A 14 2.15 -2.94 6.81
N GLY A 15 2.26 -2.15 7.89
CA GLY A 15 3.27 -1.11 8.02
C GLY A 15 4.70 -1.68 7.95
N GLU A 16 4.95 -2.81 8.60
CA GLU A 16 6.28 -3.45 8.56
C GLU A 16 6.60 -4.02 7.17
N LEU A 17 5.64 -4.63 6.48
CA LEU A 17 5.85 -5.14 5.13
C LEU A 17 6.13 -4.00 4.13
N TYR A 18 5.43 -2.87 4.25
CA TYR A 18 5.72 -1.67 3.46
C TYR A 18 7.07 -1.05 3.82
N ARG A 19 7.41 -0.95 5.10
CA ARG A 19 8.74 -0.48 5.55
C ARG A 19 9.86 -1.32 4.92
N TYR A 20 9.70 -2.65 4.95
CA TYR A 20 10.65 -3.60 4.35
C TYR A 20 10.74 -3.44 2.83
N LEU A 21 9.60 -3.30 2.13
CA LEU A 21 9.56 -3.06 0.69
C LEU A 21 10.26 -1.75 0.31
N LEU A 22 10.00 -0.66 1.04
CA LEU A 22 10.65 0.63 0.81
C LEU A 22 12.17 0.53 0.97
N GLU A 23 12.65 -0.11 2.03
CA GLU A 23 14.08 -0.34 2.24
C GLU A 23 14.73 -1.13 1.10
N ARG A 24 14.02 -2.16 0.60
CA ARG A 24 14.46 -2.98 -0.54
C ARG A 24 14.48 -2.22 -1.86
N ILE A 25 13.51 -1.35 -2.12
CA ILE A 25 13.41 -0.55 -3.35
C ILE A 25 14.45 0.57 -3.34
N LEU A 26 14.59 1.28 -2.21
CA LEU A 26 15.45 2.47 -2.09
C LEU A 26 16.91 2.13 -1.78
N GLY A 27 17.20 0.90 -1.37
CA GLY A 27 18.55 0.47 -0.97
C GLY A 27 19.10 1.21 0.26
N THR A 28 18.21 1.74 1.12
CA THR A 28 18.58 2.51 2.31
C THR A 28 17.70 2.10 3.50
N PRO A 29 18.24 2.01 4.73
CA PRO A 29 17.44 1.65 5.90
C PRO A 29 16.27 2.61 6.10
N VAL A 30 15.06 2.05 6.27
CA VAL A 30 13.83 2.83 6.49
C VAL A 30 13.37 2.69 7.93
N GLN A 31 13.22 3.83 8.60
CA GLN A 31 12.61 3.95 9.92
C GLN A 31 11.17 4.47 9.79
N ALA A 32 10.20 3.72 10.31
CA ALA A 32 8.83 4.19 10.39
C ALA A 32 8.70 5.29 11.45
N TRP A 33 8.22 6.46 11.05
CA TRP A 33 7.74 7.49 11.97
C TRP A 33 6.43 7.04 12.61
N LYS A 34 6.29 7.29 13.91
CA LYS A 34 5.17 6.82 14.73
C LYS A 34 4.30 8.00 15.13
N SER A 35 3.00 7.76 15.20
CA SER A 35 2.00 8.71 15.70
C SER A 35 0.94 7.97 16.48
N GLU A 36 0.26 8.69 17.38
CA GLU A 36 -0.94 8.22 18.07
C GLU A 36 -2.18 8.20 17.16
N ILE A 37 -2.07 8.68 15.92
CA ILE A 37 -3.16 8.67 14.94
C ILE A 37 -3.30 7.27 14.36
N GLU A 38 -4.42 6.62 14.66
CA GLU A 38 -4.75 5.29 14.15
C GLU A 38 -5.68 5.35 12.93
N PHE A 39 -5.33 4.58 11.90
CA PHE A 39 -6.16 4.43 10.71
C PHE A 39 -7.02 3.18 10.81
N ASN A 40 -8.32 3.32 10.60
CA ASN A 40 -9.26 2.19 10.61
C ASN A 40 -10.30 2.37 9.50
N GLY A 41 -10.08 1.73 8.36
CA GLY A 41 -10.94 1.86 7.18
C GLY A 41 -10.66 3.13 6.37
N CYS A 42 -10.99 3.07 5.08
CA CYS A 42 -10.79 4.16 4.12
C CYS A 42 -11.39 5.51 4.55
N LYS A 43 -12.52 5.50 5.28
CA LYS A 43 -13.19 6.71 5.78
C LYS A 43 -12.37 7.44 6.85
N HIS A 44 -11.70 6.71 7.74
CA HIS A 44 -10.84 7.33 8.75
C HIS A 44 -9.59 7.92 8.09
N VAL A 45 -8.98 7.18 7.15
CA VAL A 45 -7.84 7.67 6.38
C VAL A 45 -8.18 9.00 5.70
N ARG A 46 -9.32 9.08 5.01
CA ARG A 46 -9.78 10.32 4.37
C ARG A 46 -9.88 11.51 5.33
N LYS A 47 -10.30 11.29 6.58
CA LYS A 47 -10.47 12.36 7.58
C LYS A 47 -9.14 12.77 8.24
N GLN A 48 -8.23 11.82 8.41
CA GLN A 48 -7.05 11.99 9.27
C GLN A 48 -5.73 12.12 8.51
N ALA A 49 -5.67 11.76 7.23
CA ALA A 49 -4.44 11.80 6.43
C ALA A 49 -3.78 13.19 6.45
N GLY A 50 -4.57 14.26 6.28
CA GLY A 50 -4.05 15.63 6.33
C GLY A 50 -3.38 15.95 7.67
N LEU A 51 -4.04 15.67 8.79
CA LEU A 51 -3.49 15.89 10.14
C LEU A 51 -2.26 15.03 10.42
N TYR A 52 -2.27 13.77 10.00
CA TYR A 52 -1.14 12.85 10.13
C TYR A 52 0.10 13.37 9.40
N LEU A 53 -0.09 13.79 8.15
CA LEU A 53 0.97 14.36 7.32
C LEU A 53 1.47 15.71 7.84
N GLU A 54 0.59 16.54 8.38
CA GLU A 54 0.99 17.80 9.01
C GLU A 54 1.88 17.58 10.24
N ARG A 55 1.51 16.65 11.11
CA ARG A 55 2.33 16.28 12.27
C ARG A 55 3.69 15.71 11.87
N ALA A 56 3.70 14.79 10.89
CA ALA A 56 4.94 14.25 10.35
C ALA A 56 5.86 15.36 9.82
N ALA A 57 5.29 16.32 9.08
CA ALA A 57 6.02 17.47 8.56
C ALA A 57 6.60 18.38 9.66
N GLN A 58 5.85 18.61 10.75
CA GLN A 58 6.31 19.39 11.91
C GLN A 58 7.50 18.74 12.61
N GLU A 59 7.62 17.41 12.55
CA GLU A 59 8.76 16.64 13.05
C GLU A 59 9.87 16.43 12.00
N GLY A 60 9.79 17.13 10.86
CA GLY A 60 10.83 17.11 9.82
C GLY A 60 10.77 15.91 8.87
N VAL A 61 9.72 15.09 8.93
CA VAL A 61 9.52 13.97 8.00
C VAL A 61 9.11 14.50 6.62
N ARG A 62 9.74 13.96 5.57
CA ARG A 62 9.51 14.39 4.18
C ARG A 62 8.90 13.33 3.27
N HIS A 63 8.91 12.07 3.70
CA HIS A 63 8.37 10.96 2.92
C HIS A 63 7.26 10.27 3.70
N ALA A 64 6.17 9.96 3.02
CA ALA A 64 5.03 9.26 3.61
C ALA A 64 4.53 8.16 2.70
N LEU A 65 4.02 7.10 3.30
CA LEU A 65 3.27 6.04 2.65
C LEU A 65 1.95 5.87 3.40
N ILE A 66 0.84 6.02 2.69
CA ILE A 66 -0.49 5.77 3.24
C ILE A 66 -1.10 4.57 2.52
N ALA A 67 -1.22 3.47 3.28
CA ALA A 67 -1.85 2.25 2.85
C ALA A 67 -3.35 2.27 3.20
N ILE A 68 -4.21 1.99 2.22
CA ILE A 68 -5.68 2.07 2.39
C ILE A 68 -6.34 0.74 2.03
N ASP A 69 -7.26 0.26 2.85
CA ASP A 69 -8.13 -0.82 2.42
C ASP A 69 -9.08 -0.34 1.29
N ASN A 70 -9.02 -1.01 0.16
CA ASN A 70 -9.89 -0.78 -0.99
C ASN A 70 -11.14 -1.68 -0.96
N ASP A 71 -11.41 -2.35 0.17
CA ASP A 71 -12.59 -3.17 0.45
C ASP A 71 -12.76 -4.39 -0.49
N GLY A 72 -11.66 -4.87 -1.08
CA GLY A 72 -11.54 -6.10 -1.89
C GLY A 72 -12.83 -6.61 -2.55
N GLY A 73 -13.05 -6.23 -3.80
CA GLY A 73 -14.23 -6.68 -4.56
C GLY A 73 -14.74 -5.58 -5.48
N SER A 74 -13.87 -5.03 -6.32
CA SER A 74 -14.31 -4.01 -7.24
C SER A 74 -15.26 -4.67 -8.25
N ARG A 75 -16.56 -4.35 -8.13
CA ARG A 75 -17.44 -4.27 -9.30
C ARG A 75 -16.95 -3.20 -10.32
N LYS A 76 -15.70 -2.72 -10.20
CA LYS A 76 -15.25 -1.36 -10.54
C LYS A 76 -13.76 -1.31 -10.88
N GLY A 77 -13.31 -2.15 -11.81
CA GLY A 77 -12.02 -2.00 -12.53
C GLY A 77 -10.74 -2.06 -11.67
N LEU A 78 -9.59 -2.02 -12.35
CA LEU A 78 -8.29 -1.82 -11.69
C LEU A 78 -8.12 -0.33 -11.36
N PRO A 79 -7.66 0.03 -10.15
CA PRO A 79 -7.15 1.37 -9.88
C PRO A 79 -6.13 1.76 -10.97
N HIS A 80 -6.35 2.92 -11.59
CA HIS A 80 -5.46 3.53 -12.59
C HIS A 80 -5.18 2.71 -13.86
N HIS A 81 -6.14 1.90 -14.32
CA HIS A 81 -6.17 1.41 -15.72
C HIS A 81 -6.10 2.60 -16.72
N PRO A 82 -5.62 2.46 -17.97
CA PRO A 82 -5.58 3.57 -18.93
C PRO A 82 -6.93 4.29 -19.17
N SER A 83 -8.05 3.60 -18.94
CA SER A 83 -9.40 4.17 -19.02
C SER A 83 -9.92 4.78 -17.70
N HIS A 84 -9.07 4.92 -16.69
CA HIS A 84 -9.45 5.33 -15.34
C HIS A 84 -9.54 6.85 -15.23
N GLN A 85 -10.76 7.37 -15.05
CA GLN A 85 -11.00 8.81 -14.95
C GLN A 85 -11.03 9.25 -13.47
N VAL A 86 -9.95 9.93 -13.04
CA VAL A 86 -9.78 10.36 -11.63
C VAL A 86 -10.95 11.21 -11.14
N ALA A 87 -11.39 12.19 -11.94
CA ALA A 87 -12.47 13.11 -11.55
C ALA A 87 -13.81 12.39 -11.29
N GLU A 88 -14.16 11.42 -12.13
CA GLU A 88 -15.38 10.60 -11.98
C GLU A 88 -15.31 9.75 -10.70
N HIS A 89 -14.14 9.14 -10.46
CA HIS A 89 -13.93 8.32 -9.27
C HIS A 89 -13.95 9.14 -7.97
N VAL A 90 -13.44 10.37 -7.94
CA VAL A 90 -13.49 11.24 -6.75
C VAL A 90 -14.92 11.64 -6.39
N ALA A 91 -15.77 11.88 -7.39
CA ALA A 91 -17.17 12.27 -7.18
C ALA A 91 -18.09 11.10 -6.77
N ASP A 92 -17.78 9.87 -7.16
CA ASP A 92 -18.56 8.66 -6.85
C ASP A 92 -18.27 8.14 -5.42
N PRO A 93 -19.26 8.08 -4.48
CA PRO A 93 -19.17 7.44 -3.16
C PRO A 93 -18.60 6.02 -3.13
N ASP A 94 -18.64 5.33 -4.26
CA ASP A 94 -18.12 3.99 -4.46
C ASP A 94 -16.99 3.97 -5.51
N GLY A 95 -16.37 5.11 -5.80
CA GLY A 95 -15.27 5.27 -6.74
C GLY A 95 -13.94 4.74 -6.21
N CYS A 96 -12.86 4.94 -6.96
CA CYS A 96 -11.54 4.43 -6.61
C CYS A 96 -11.05 5.02 -5.28
N ARG A 97 -10.86 4.15 -4.26
CA ARG A 97 -10.38 4.55 -2.92
C ARG A 97 -8.99 5.19 -2.94
N VAL A 98 -8.16 4.87 -3.93
CA VAL A 98 -6.85 5.51 -4.10
C VAL A 98 -7.00 6.93 -4.62
N CYS A 99 -7.78 7.15 -5.69
CA CYS A 99 -8.05 8.51 -6.20
C CYS A 99 -8.68 9.40 -5.12
N TRP A 100 -9.63 8.83 -4.36
CA TRP A 100 -10.23 9.50 -3.21
C TRP A 100 -9.23 10.01 -2.20
N LEU A 101 -8.23 9.20 -1.85
CA LEU A 101 -7.24 9.64 -0.89
C LEU A 101 -6.24 10.58 -1.51
N LEU A 102 -5.80 10.34 -2.74
CA LEU A 102 -4.92 11.26 -3.46
C LEU A 102 -5.51 12.67 -3.48
N ASP A 103 -6.83 12.81 -3.66
CA ASP A 103 -7.55 14.09 -3.56
C ASP A 103 -7.51 14.74 -2.16
N THR A 104 -7.31 13.94 -1.10
CA THR A 104 -7.25 14.42 0.29
C THR A 104 -5.83 14.73 0.78
N ILE A 105 -4.80 14.26 0.08
CA ILE A 105 -3.40 14.54 0.45
C ILE A 105 -3.13 16.05 0.28
N PRO A 106 -2.59 16.78 1.27
CA PRO A 106 -2.29 18.19 1.09
C PRO A 106 -1.35 18.43 -0.10
N GLN A 107 -1.54 19.52 -0.85
CA GLN A 107 -0.73 19.81 -2.06
C GLN A 107 0.78 19.79 -1.79
N GLY A 108 1.21 20.29 -0.62
CA GLY A 108 2.62 20.29 -0.22
C GLY A 108 3.23 18.91 0.05
N TRP A 109 2.44 17.83 -0.03
CA TRP A 109 2.87 16.42 0.05
C TRP A 109 2.73 15.69 -1.30
N ARG A 110 2.25 16.37 -2.33
CA ARG A 110 2.15 15.84 -3.71
C ARG A 110 3.30 16.33 -4.60
N ASP A 111 4.19 17.17 -4.09
CA ASP A 111 5.29 17.77 -4.84
C ASP A 111 6.62 17.05 -4.52
N PRO A 112 7.15 16.25 -5.47
CA PRO A 112 8.34 15.45 -5.25
C PRO A 112 9.62 16.26 -4.96
N GLY A 113 9.61 17.59 -5.14
CA GLY A 113 10.76 18.44 -4.82
C GLY A 113 10.94 18.75 -3.33
N TYR A 114 9.93 18.51 -2.47
CA TYR A 114 9.99 18.89 -1.05
C TYR A 114 9.44 17.83 -0.10
N ARG A 115 8.24 17.30 -0.37
CA ARG A 115 7.66 16.19 0.40
C ARG A 115 6.84 15.29 -0.52
N SER A 116 6.97 14.00 -0.31
CA SER A 116 6.38 12.99 -1.17
C SER A 116 5.50 12.05 -0.37
N CYS A 117 4.24 11.91 -0.79
CA CYS A 117 3.30 10.96 -0.23
C CYS A 117 2.90 9.92 -1.29
N VAL A 118 3.19 8.66 -1.00
CA VAL A 118 2.73 7.50 -1.78
C VAL A 118 1.42 7.01 -1.19
N VAL A 119 0.46 6.72 -2.05
CA VAL A 119 -0.78 6.04 -1.65
C VAL A 119 -0.80 4.66 -2.29
N VAL A 120 -1.11 3.64 -1.50
CA VAL A 120 -1.13 2.24 -1.97
C VAL A 120 -2.33 1.48 -1.39
N PRO A 121 -3.03 0.63 -2.16
CA PRO A 121 -4.07 -0.21 -1.58
C PRO A 121 -3.46 -1.30 -0.69
N ILE A 122 -4.05 -1.61 0.45
CA ILE A 122 -3.55 -2.68 1.32
C ILE A 122 -3.68 -4.04 0.63
N GLN A 123 -4.77 -4.30 -0.10
CA GLN A 123 -5.01 -5.59 -0.78
C GLN A 123 -3.97 -5.95 -1.85
N THR A 124 -3.25 -4.97 -2.40
CA THR A 124 -2.17 -5.26 -3.36
C THR A 124 -1.03 -6.00 -2.67
N LEU A 125 -0.83 -5.81 -1.37
CA LEU A 125 0.20 -6.49 -0.58
C LEU A 125 0.01 -8.01 -0.61
N GLU A 126 -1.21 -8.51 -0.32
CA GLU A 126 -1.47 -9.94 -0.38
C GLU A 126 -1.37 -10.50 -1.80
N THR A 127 -1.75 -9.71 -2.80
CA THR A 127 -1.57 -10.10 -4.20
C THR A 127 -0.08 -10.23 -4.55
N TRP A 128 0.75 -9.27 -4.13
CA TRP A 128 2.19 -9.31 -4.33
C TRP A 128 2.83 -10.52 -3.65
N LEU A 129 2.42 -10.83 -2.41
CA LEU A 129 2.88 -12.04 -1.72
C LEU A 129 2.52 -13.32 -2.51
N LEU A 130 1.31 -13.41 -3.07
CA LEU A 130 0.91 -14.53 -3.91
C LEU A 130 1.69 -14.60 -5.24
N VAL A 131 2.03 -13.45 -5.85
CA VAL A 131 2.89 -13.37 -7.05
C VAL A 131 4.27 -13.96 -6.75
N ILE A 132 4.87 -13.63 -5.60
CA ILE A 132 6.17 -14.17 -5.19
C ILE A 132 6.10 -15.69 -5.08
N LYS A 133 5.01 -16.23 -4.52
CA LYS A 133 4.75 -17.67 -4.45
C LYS A 133 4.42 -18.35 -5.78
N ALA A 134 4.46 -17.62 -6.90
CA ALA A 134 4.03 -18.12 -8.21
C ALA A 134 2.61 -18.69 -8.20
N HIS A 135 1.73 -18.11 -7.38
CA HIS A 135 0.33 -18.52 -7.32
C HIS A 135 -0.34 -18.23 -8.68
N PRO A 136 -1.03 -19.22 -9.29
CA PRO A 136 -1.69 -19.02 -10.57
C PRO A 136 -2.90 -18.12 -10.39
N PHE A 137 -2.94 -17.01 -11.13
CA PHE A 137 -4.12 -16.16 -11.19
C PHE A 137 -4.91 -16.43 -12.46
N THR A 138 -6.24 -16.41 -12.33
CA THR A 138 -7.14 -16.35 -13.48
C THR A 138 -7.59 -14.90 -13.63
N GLU A 139 -7.61 -14.38 -14.86
CA GLU A 139 -8.14 -13.05 -15.13
C GLU A 139 -9.66 -12.98 -14.81
N PRO A 140 -10.18 -11.84 -14.30
CA PRO A 140 -9.49 -10.60 -13.98
C PRO A 140 -8.61 -10.70 -12.73
N SER A 141 -7.70 -9.74 -12.54
CA SER A 141 -6.65 -9.80 -11.52
C SER A 141 -7.19 -10.05 -10.08
N PRO A 142 -6.40 -10.67 -9.20
CA PRO A 142 -6.83 -11.06 -7.84
C PRO A 142 -7.31 -9.89 -6.99
N GLU A 143 -6.68 -8.72 -7.19
CA GLU A 143 -7.01 -7.44 -6.55
C GLU A 143 -8.45 -7.00 -6.89
N GLN A 144 -8.98 -7.45 -8.02
CA GLN A 144 -10.35 -7.14 -8.46
C GLN A 144 -11.36 -8.15 -7.92
N ARG A 145 -10.94 -9.41 -7.74
CA ARG A 145 -11.86 -10.54 -7.56
C ARG A 145 -12.01 -11.02 -6.12
N TYR A 146 -10.95 -10.91 -5.32
CA TYR A 146 -10.90 -11.60 -4.03
C TYR A 146 -10.80 -10.63 -2.87
N ALA A 147 -11.71 -10.78 -1.91
CA ALA A 147 -11.57 -10.14 -0.61
C ALA A 147 -10.20 -10.46 0.00
N ARG A 148 -9.60 -9.49 0.70
CA ARG A 148 -8.28 -9.60 1.34
C ARG A 148 -8.11 -10.89 2.16
N ASN A 149 -9.15 -11.28 2.90
CA ASN A 149 -9.15 -12.51 3.70
C ASN A 149 -9.03 -13.81 2.90
N VAL A 150 -9.49 -13.82 1.64
CA VAL A 150 -9.30 -14.96 0.73
C VAL A 150 -7.83 -15.02 0.31
N LEU A 151 -7.27 -13.90 -0.14
CA LEU A 151 -5.86 -13.80 -0.54
C LEU A 151 -4.91 -14.20 0.60
N LYS A 152 -5.20 -13.77 1.84
CA LYS A 152 -4.43 -14.19 3.02
C LYS A 152 -4.47 -15.70 3.22
N LYS A 153 -5.62 -16.33 3.08
CA LYS A 153 -5.75 -17.80 3.24
C LYS A 153 -5.04 -18.56 2.12
N ASP A 154 -5.05 -18.04 0.91
CA ASP A 154 -4.34 -18.66 -0.21
C ASP A 154 -2.82 -18.56 -0.04
N PHE A 155 -2.33 -17.47 0.56
CA PHE A 155 -0.90 -17.31 0.84
C PHE A 155 -0.44 -18.09 2.08
N PHE A 156 -1.15 -17.95 3.21
CA PHE A 156 -0.73 -18.51 4.50
C PHE A 156 -1.25 -19.92 4.78
N GLY A 157 -2.24 -20.39 4.04
CA GLY A 157 -2.93 -21.65 4.27
C GLY A 157 -4.13 -21.54 5.22
N LYS A 158 -4.78 -22.69 5.42
CA LYS A 158 -5.90 -22.87 6.35
C LYS A 158 -5.54 -23.99 7.33
N PRO A 159 -5.65 -23.79 8.65
CA PRO A 159 -6.06 -22.55 9.33
C PRO A 159 -5.04 -21.41 9.16
N LEU A 160 -5.48 -20.16 9.34
CA LEU A 160 -4.57 -19.01 9.31
C LEU A 160 -3.62 -19.07 10.53
N PRO A 161 -2.30 -18.88 10.34
CA PRO A 161 -1.34 -18.85 11.43
C PRO A 161 -1.47 -17.54 12.25
N SER A 162 -0.75 -17.45 13.37
CA SER A 162 -0.74 -16.24 14.20
C SER A 162 -0.20 -15.02 13.45
N SER A 163 -0.56 -13.80 13.86
CA SER A 163 -0.10 -12.56 13.20
C SER A 163 1.43 -12.45 13.13
N ARG A 164 2.14 -12.89 14.19
CA ARG A 164 3.61 -12.93 14.21
C ARG A 164 4.16 -13.88 13.15
N GLU A 165 3.54 -15.04 13.00
CA GLU A 165 3.95 -16.03 12.01
C GLU A 165 3.60 -15.60 10.58
N GLN A 166 2.45 -14.95 10.38
CA GLN A 166 2.10 -14.31 9.11
C GLN A 166 3.15 -13.26 8.70
N GLN A 167 3.55 -12.39 9.63
CA GLN A 167 4.58 -11.40 9.39
C GLN A 167 5.91 -12.05 9.00
N ARG A 168 6.35 -13.06 9.77
CA ARG A 168 7.59 -13.80 9.51
C ARG A 168 7.60 -14.41 8.10
N LEU A 169 6.55 -15.15 7.74
CA LEU A 169 6.42 -15.80 6.43
C LEU A 169 6.36 -14.79 5.27
N ALA A 170 5.69 -13.65 5.47
CA ALA A 170 5.61 -12.61 4.45
C ALA A 170 6.97 -11.90 4.24
N LEU A 171 7.68 -11.57 5.33
CA LEU A 171 9.03 -11.00 5.25
C LEU A 171 10.03 -11.98 4.62
N GLU A 172 9.93 -13.28 4.94
CA GLU A 172 10.75 -14.32 4.32
C GLU A 172 10.52 -14.40 2.80
N ALA A 173 9.27 -14.36 2.36
CA ALA A 173 8.93 -14.33 0.94
C ALA A 173 9.46 -13.07 0.25
N LEU A 174 9.24 -11.88 0.84
CA LEU A 174 9.78 -10.63 0.32
C LEU A 174 11.31 -10.63 0.30
N GLY A 175 11.94 -11.34 1.23
CA GLY A 175 13.39 -11.51 1.37
C GLY A 175 14.06 -12.28 0.23
N GLN A 176 13.30 -13.00 -0.59
CA GLN A 176 13.85 -13.77 -1.70
C GLN A 176 14.57 -12.84 -2.72
N PRO A 177 15.72 -13.25 -3.29
CA PRO A 177 16.47 -12.42 -4.24
C PRO A 177 15.66 -12.01 -5.47
N ASP A 178 14.76 -12.89 -5.92
CA ASP A 178 13.91 -12.70 -7.09
C ASP A 178 12.52 -12.14 -6.77
N ALA A 179 12.24 -11.78 -5.51
CA ALA A 179 10.97 -11.19 -5.12
C ALA A 179 10.67 -9.90 -5.89
N LEU A 180 11.58 -8.90 -5.83
CA LEU A 180 11.38 -7.63 -6.55
C LEU A 180 11.28 -7.82 -8.08
N PRO A 181 12.15 -8.62 -8.75
CA PRO A 181 11.98 -8.96 -10.16
C PRO A 181 10.62 -9.59 -10.52
N ARG A 182 10.07 -10.47 -9.67
CA ARG A 182 8.73 -11.05 -9.90
C ARG A 182 7.64 -10.01 -9.73
N LEU A 183 7.74 -9.18 -8.69
CA LEU A 183 6.77 -8.12 -8.42
C LEU A 183 6.77 -7.06 -9.52
N SER A 184 7.93 -6.70 -10.08
CA SER A 184 8.04 -5.68 -11.14
C SER A 184 7.35 -6.08 -12.45
N LEU A 185 6.93 -7.34 -12.61
CA LEU A 185 6.08 -7.78 -13.73
C LEU A 185 4.60 -7.39 -13.55
N ARG A 186 4.20 -6.91 -12.36
CA ARG A 186 2.81 -6.56 -12.05
C ARG A 186 2.57 -5.05 -12.19
N PRO A 187 1.56 -4.61 -12.96
CA PRO A 187 1.25 -3.18 -13.11
C PRO A 187 1.02 -2.44 -11.79
N SER A 188 0.35 -3.08 -10.83
CA SER A 188 0.09 -2.49 -9.50
C SER A 188 1.37 -2.20 -8.72
N PHE A 189 2.36 -3.10 -8.81
CA PHE A 189 3.66 -2.90 -8.17
C PHE A 189 4.53 -1.90 -8.94
N GLN A 190 4.50 -1.92 -10.27
CA GLN A 190 5.19 -0.91 -11.09
C GLN A 190 4.70 0.50 -10.75
N TRP A 191 3.39 0.70 -10.61
CA TRP A 191 2.82 1.99 -10.22
C TRP A 191 3.26 2.42 -8.81
N PHE A 192 3.31 1.49 -7.86
CA PHE A 192 3.87 1.74 -6.52
C PHE A 192 5.35 2.15 -6.60
N MET A 193 6.16 1.36 -7.32
CA MET A 193 7.59 1.59 -7.48
C MET A 193 7.88 2.94 -8.14
N ASN A 194 7.12 3.33 -9.15
CA ASN A 194 7.28 4.62 -9.83
C ASN A 194 7.04 5.81 -8.89
N GLN A 195 6.07 5.71 -7.96
CA GLN A 195 5.84 6.78 -6.98
C GLN A 195 6.96 6.84 -5.93
N VAL A 196 7.50 5.69 -5.53
CA VAL A 196 8.62 5.62 -4.56
C VAL A 196 9.92 6.12 -5.17
N LEU A 197 10.20 5.80 -6.44
CA LEU A 197 11.40 6.25 -7.15
C LEU A 197 11.37 7.74 -7.52
N ALA A 198 10.20 8.39 -7.41
CA ALA A 198 10.05 9.83 -7.58
C ALA A 198 10.32 10.63 -6.29
N TRP A 199 10.74 9.97 -5.20
CA TRP A 199 11.06 10.60 -3.92
C TRP A 199 12.34 11.42 -3.91
#